data_AF-A0A371EAD5-F1
#
_entry.id   AF-A0A371EAD5-F1
#
_cell.length_a   1.000
_cell.length_b   1.000
_cell.length_c   1.000
_cell.angle_alpha   90.00
_cell.angle_beta   90.00
_cell.angle_gamma   90.00
#
_symmetry.space_group_name_H-M   'P 1'
#
loop_
_entity.id
_entity.type
_entity.pdbx_description
1 polymer ?
#
loop_
_entity_poly.entity_id
_entity_poly.type
_entity_poly.pdbx_seq_one_letter_code
_entity_poly.pdbx_strand_id
1 'polypeptide(L)'
;MTLRECLFRLEVRADFDSDDVVESVRVLPRQIHLKAGSDAPLNVTFIRAPSHALLKVDVPLVFRGEDISPGLKKGASLNTIKRTVKFLCPADIIPPYVDVDLSELDVGQKLVMGDLKVHPALKLLQSREEAVCKIMGQRVSELQKKSK
;
A
#
# COMPACT_ATOMS: atom_id res chain seq x y z
N MET A 1 -12.82 7.21 7.68
CA MET A 1 -11.70 7.83 8.42
C MET A 1 -10.43 7.66 7.61
N THR A 2 -10.06 8.67 6.82
CA THR A 2 -8.81 8.67 6.07
C THR A 2 -7.69 8.90 7.07
N LEU A 3 -6.95 7.85 7.42
CA LEU A 3 -5.74 7.89 8.25
C LEU A 3 -4.69 8.78 7.55
N ARG A 4 -4.82 10.10 7.71
CA ARG A 4 -3.96 11.13 7.11
C ARG A 4 -2.60 11.25 7.80
N GLU A 5 -2.45 10.63 8.96
CA GLU A 5 -1.22 10.63 9.74
C GLU A 5 -1.01 9.21 10.24
N CYS A 6 0.01 8.53 9.72
CA CYS A 6 0.33 7.18 10.20
C CYS A 6 0.91 7.22 11.62
N LEU A 7 1.43 8.38 12.07
CA LEU A 7 2.09 8.53 13.37
C LEU A 7 1.14 9.08 14.44
N PHE A 8 1.09 8.41 15.58
CA PHE A 8 0.28 8.80 16.73
C PHE A 8 1.15 9.04 17.95
N ARG A 9 0.71 9.95 18.83
CA ARG A 9 1.24 10.07 20.19
C ARG A 9 0.34 9.25 21.11
N LEU A 10 0.87 8.16 21.65
CA LEU A 10 0.21 7.31 22.63
C LEU A 10 0.58 7.81 24.02
N GLU A 11 -0.43 8.19 24.80
CA GLU A 11 -0.30 8.59 26.19
C GLU A 11 -0.82 7.47 27.09
N VAL A 12 0.03 7.03 28.01
CA VAL A 12 -0.32 6.07 29.06
C VAL A 12 -0.59 6.86 30.32
N ARG A 13 -1.79 6.69 30.89
CA ARG A 13 -2.22 7.34 32.14
C ARG A 13 -2.28 6.31 33.25
N ALA A 14 -2.08 6.75 34.49
CA ALA A 14 -2.11 5.88 35.66
C ALA A 14 -3.53 5.36 35.95
N ASP A 15 -4.52 6.25 35.81
CA ASP A 15 -5.94 5.97 36.00
C ASP A 15 -6.76 6.61 34.87
N PHE A 16 -8.01 6.19 34.73
CA PHE A 16 -8.90 6.67 33.67
C PHE A 16 -9.34 8.13 33.85
N ASP A 17 -9.42 8.60 35.10
CA ASP A 17 -9.91 9.95 35.47
C ASP A 17 -8.79 10.94 35.79
N SER A 18 -7.53 10.48 35.81
CA SER A 18 -6.37 11.31 36.13
C SER A 18 -5.79 11.98 34.88
N ASP A 19 -5.43 13.26 34.99
CA ASP A 19 -4.69 14.00 33.93
C ASP A 19 -3.18 13.69 33.94
N ASP A 20 -2.70 12.89 34.89
CA ASP A 20 -1.30 12.49 35.00
C ASP A 20 -0.90 11.51 33.91
N VAL A 21 -0.16 12.01 32.91
CA VAL A 21 0.45 11.22 31.84
C VAL A 21 1.75 10.58 32.35
N VAL A 22 1.74 9.26 32.48
CA VAL A 22 2.87 8.44 32.93
C VAL A 22 3.93 8.31 31.83
N GLU A 23 3.48 8.08 30.59
CA GLU A 23 4.38 7.92 29.46
C GLU A 23 3.75 8.48 28.18
N SER A 24 4.54 9.18 27.37
CA SER A 24 4.13 9.67 26.05
C SER A 24 5.09 9.17 24.98
N VAL A 25 4.58 8.36 24.05
CA VAL A 25 5.40 7.66 23.07
C VAL A 25 4.83 7.83 21.66
N ARG A 26 5.71 8.05 20.68
CA ARG A 26 5.33 8.02 19.28
C ARG A 26 5.19 6.59 18.78
N VAL A 27 4.06 6.29 18.20
CA VAL A 27 3.69 4.95 17.76
C VAL A 27 3.04 4.96 16.38
N LEU A 28 3.14 3.82 15.70
CA LEU A 28 2.42 3.50 14.47
C LEU A 28 1.42 2.37 14.78
N PRO A 29 0.13 2.53 14.45
CA PRO A 29 -0.83 1.45 14.55
C PRO A 29 -0.49 0.40 13.48
N ARG A 30 -0.34 -0.84 13.92
CA ARG A 30 -0.04 -1.97 13.04
C ARG A 30 -1.28 -2.76 12.69
N GLN A 31 -2.10 -3.04 13.70
CA GLN A 31 -3.23 -3.95 13.57
C GLN A 31 -4.30 -3.64 14.61
N ILE A 32 -5.56 -3.74 14.21
CA ILE A 32 -6.72 -3.64 15.09
C ILE A 32 -7.50 -4.94 14.93
N HIS A 33 -7.73 -5.61 16.06
CA HIS A 33 -8.65 -6.73 16.13
C HIS A 33 -10.02 -6.22 16.54
N LEU A 34 -11.01 -6.38 15.66
CA LEU A 34 -12.39 -6.04 15.92
C LEU A 34 -13.19 -7.30 16.27
N LYS A 35 -14.16 -7.15 17.16
CA LYS A 35 -15.14 -8.19 17.46
C LYS A 35 -16.14 -8.30 16.32
N ALA A 36 -16.30 -9.50 15.76
CA ALA A 36 -17.25 -9.76 14.68
C ALA A 36 -18.69 -9.38 15.10
N GLY A 37 -19.40 -8.67 14.21
CA GLY A 37 -20.80 -8.25 14.38
C GLY A 37 -21.02 -6.94 15.13
N SER A 38 -20.16 -6.58 16.08
CA SER A 38 -20.28 -5.32 16.86
C SER A 38 -19.27 -4.24 16.46
N ASP A 39 -18.28 -4.55 15.62
CA ASP A 39 -17.15 -3.68 15.23
C ASP A 39 -16.39 -3.04 16.41
N ALA A 40 -16.57 -3.56 17.62
CA ALA A 40 -15.89 -3.08 18.82
C ALA A 40 -14.41 -3.54 18.82
N PRO A 41 -13.46 -2.65 19.10
CA PRO A 41 -12.04 -3.00 19.17
C PRO A 41 -11.75 -3.87 20.40
N LEU A 42 -11.13 -5.02 20.18
CA LEU A 42 -10.68 -5.96 21.22
C LEU A 42 -9.22 -5.76 21.58
N ASN A 43 -8.38 -5.53 20.57
CA ASN A 43 -6.96 -5.36 20.75
C ASN A 43 -6.42 -4.44 19.65
N VAL A 44 -5.56 -3.51 20.04
CA VAL A 44 -4.82 -2.65 19.11
C VAL A 44 -3.34 -2.89 19.35
N THR A 45 -2.62 -3.20 18.28
CA THR A 45 -1.17 -3.39 18.30
C THR A 45 -0.49 -2.15 17.72
N PHE A 46 0.44 -1.60 18.50
CA PHE A 46 1.24 -0.43 18.13
C PHE A 46 2.72 -0.82 17.98
N ILE A 47 3.42 -0.15 17.06
CA ILE A 47 4.87 -0.22 16.92
C ILE A 47 5.46 1.11 17.38
N ARG A 48 6.46 1.08 18.25
CA ARG A 48 7.19 2.29 18.67
C ARG A 48 7.98 2.86 17.50
N ALA A 49 7.82 4.15 17.22
CA ALA A 49 8.40 4.85 16.08
C ALA A 49 9.19 6.09 16.53
N PRO A 50 10.42 5.94 17.05
CA PRO A 50 11.26 7.07 17.38
C PRO A 50 11.77 7.78 16.11
N SER A 51 12.05 9.10 16.18
CA SER A 51 12.43 9.96 15.03
C SER A 51 13.51 9.39 14.12
N HIS A 52 14.42 8.58 14.66
CA HIS A 52 15.59 8.07 13.94
C HIS A 52 15.46 6.61 13.52
N ALA A 53 14.38 5.92 13.88
CA ALA A 53 14.20 4.52 13.48
C ALA A 53 13.73 4.44 12.03
N LEU A 54 14.39 3.57 11.27
CA LEU A 54 13.90 3.11 9.98
C LEU A 54 12.91 1.98 10.20
N LEU A 55 11.75 2.10 9.60
CA LEU A 55 10.68 1.13 9.72
C LEU A 55 10.46 0.42 8.39
N LYS A 56 10.18 -0.88 8.50
CA LYS A 56 9.75 -1.68 7.37
C LYS A 56 8.24 -1.53 7.25
N VAL A 57 7.78 -0.89 6.20
CA VAL A 57 6.37 -0.63 5.95
C VAL A 57 5.94 -1.26 4.63
N ASP A 58 4.75 -1.82 4.63
CA ASP A 58 4.09 -2.32 3.44
C ASP A 58 3.18 -1.21 2.90
N VAL A 59 3.56 -0.61 1.77
CA VAL A 59 2.81 0.49 1.16
C VAL A 59 1.96 -0.07 0.01
N PRO A 60 0.64 0.20 -0.03
CA PRO A 60 -0.22 -0.23 -1.13
C PRO A 60 0.07 0.54 -2.41
N LEU A 61 -0.09 -0.14 -3.53
CA LEU A 61 0.00 0.42 -4.86
C LEU A 61 -1.38 0.76 -5.39
N VAL A 62 -1.54 1.96 -5.93
CA VAL A 62 -2.76 2.42 -6.58
C VAL A 62 -2.48 2.58 -8.07
N PHE A 63 -3.16 1.79 -8.87
CA PHE A 63 -3.03 1.83 -10.33
C PHE A 63 -3.94 2.93 -10.88
N ARG A 64 -3.39 3.82 -11.72
CA ARG A 64 -4.13 4.90 -12.39
C ARG A 64 -3.92 4.83 -13.89
N GLY A 65 -4.88 5.35 -14.65
CA GLY A 65 -4.81 5.39 -16.11
C GLY A 65 -5.18 4.07 -16.79
N GLU A 66 -5.96 3.21 -16.12
CA GLU A 66 -6.46 1.95 -16.70
C GLU A 66 -7.32 2.19 -17.95
N ASP A 67 -8.05 3.31 -17.97
CA ASP A 67 -8.98 3.72 -19.02
C ASP A 67 -8.28 4.34 -20.25
N ILE A 68 -7.10 4.94 -20.07
CA ILE A 68 -6.34 5.58 -21.16
C ILE A 68 -5.23 4.70 -21.73
N SER A 69 -4.80 3.67 -20.99
CA SER A 69 -3.73 2.76 -21.39
C SER A 69 -3.97 2.12 -22.77
N PRO A 70 -3.04 2.25 -23.73
CA PRO A 70 -3.20 1.70 -25.08
C PRO A 70 -3.30 0.18 -25.07
N GLY A 71 -2.59 -0.49 -24.15
CA GLY A 71 -2.68 -1.95 -24.00
C GLY A 71 -4.07 -2.41 -23.55
N LEU A 72 -4.64 -1.75 -22.54
CA LEU A 72 -5.97 -2.11 -22.01
C LEU A 72 -7.09 -1.75 -23.00
N LYS A 73 -7.00 -0.62 -23.71
CA LYS A 73 -7.94 -0.27 -24.78
C LYS A 73 -7.99 -1.29 -25.92
N LYS A 74 -6.87 -1.97 -26.21
CA LYS A 74 -6.79 -3.03 -27.22
C LYS A 74 -7.40 -4.37 -26.75
N GLY A 75 -8.05 -4.41 -25.59
CA GLY A 75 -8.67 -5.61 -25.03
C GLY A 75 -7.71 -6.51 -24.24
N ALA A 76 -6.51 -6.02 -23.91
CA ALA A 76 -5.60 -6.74 -23.01
C ALA A 76 -6.08 -6.67 -21.55
N SER A 77 -5.49 -7.50 -20.70
CA SER A 77 -5.82 -7.55 -19.27
C SER A 77 -4.63 -7.10 -18.42
N LEU A 78 -4.91 -6.31 -17.38
CA LEU A 78 -3.93 -5.92 -16.37
C LEU A 78 -3.66 -7.12 -15.45
N ASN A 79 -2.40 -7.55 -15.42
CA ASN A 79 -1.93 -8.55 -14.48
C ASN A 79 -1.14 -7.87 -13.35
N THR A 80 -1.78 -7.68 -12.21
CA THR A 80 -1.16 -7.17 -10.99
C THR A 80 -0.41 -8.28 -10.27
N ILE A 81 0.93 -8.21 -10.27
CA ILE A 81 1.80 -9.21 -9.61
C ILE A 81 1.92 -8.87 -8.13
N LYS A 82 2.03 -7.59 -7.80
CA LYS A 82 2.08 -7.09 -6.42
C LYS A 82 1.09 -5.96 -6.21
N ARG A 83 0.37 -6.03 -5.09
CA ARG A 83 -0.53 -4.96 -4.61
C ARG A 83 0.10 -4.08 -3.53
N THR A 84 1.14 -4.56 -2.88
CA THR A 84 1.89 -3.86 -1.83
C THR A 84 3.39 -4.04 -2.08
N VAL A 85 4.17 -3.02 -1.70
CA VAL A 85 5.64 -3.04 -1.80
C VAL A 85 6.23 -2.69 -0.46
N LYS A 86 7.30 -3.40 -0.09
CA LYS A 86 8.02 -3.20 1.16
C LYS A 86 9.08 -2.13 1.01
N PHE A 87 8.92 -1.05 1.78
CA PHE A 87 9.88 0.04 1.86
C PHE A 87 10.51 0.09 3.25
N LEU A 88 11.74 0.56 3.28
CA LEU A 88 12.44 0.99 4.48
C LEU A 88 12.50 2.51 4.47
N CYS A 89 11.75 3.15 5.35
CA CYS A 89 11.71 4.61 5.46
C CYS A 89 11.59 5.07 6.93
N PRO A 90 11.97 6.32 7.22
CA PRO A 90 11.69 6.93 8.50
C PRO A 90 10.19 7.08 8.71
N ALA A 91 9.76 7.07 9.97
CA ALA A 91 8.35 7.12 10.34
C ALA A 91 7.62 8.38 9.84
N ASP A 92 8.35 9.48 9.68
CA ASP A 92 7.82 10.78 9.28
C ASP A 92 7.47 10.90 7.78
N ILE A 93 7.96 9.99 6.93
CA ILE A 93 7.83 10.07 5.46
C ILE A 93 7.20 8.80 4.90
N ILE A 94 6.32 8.15 5.66
CA ILE A 94 5.58 6.97 5.17
C ILE A 94 4.47 7.45 4.23
N PRO A 95 4.53 7.14 2.91
CA PRO A 95 3.44 7.50 2.01
C PRO A 95 2.24 6.57 2.24
N PRO A 96 1.00 7.08 2.10
CA PRO A 96 -0.20 6.26 2.26
C PRO A 96 -0.39 5.27 1.11
N TYR A 97 0.06 5.63 -0.10
CA TYR A 97 0.05 4.78 -1.29
C TYR A 97 1.11 5.26 -2.28
N VAL A 98 1.47 4.41 -3.24
CA VAL A 98 2.29 4.77 -4.41
C VAL A 98 1.43 4.69 -5.65
N ASP A 99 1.35 5.78 -6.41
CA ASP A 99 0.66 5.81 -7.69
C ASP A 99 1.50 5.10 -8.77
N VAL A 100 0.86 4.17 -9.46
CA VAL A 100 1.42 3.42 -10.59
C VAL A 100 0.67 3.87 -11.84
N ASP A 101 1.38 4.56 -12.73
CA ASP A 101 0.82 5.07 -13.97
C ASP A 101 0.82 3.98 -15.05
N LEU A 102 -0.37 3.67 -15.56
CA LEU A 102 -0.56 2.68 -16.63
C LEU A 102 -0.80 3.31 -18.00
N SER A 103 -0.84 4.64 -18.08
CA SER A 103 -1.29 5.39 -19.25
C SER A 103 -0.44 5.15 -20.50
N GLU A 104 0.85 4.87 -20.32
CA GLU A 104 1.81 4.67 -21.40
C GLU A 104 2.13 3.19 -21.69
N LEU A 105 1.54 2.25 -20.93
CA LEU A 105 1.85 0.82 -21.07
C LEU A 105 1.10 0.18 -22.26
N ASP A 106 1.85 -0.44 -23.17
CA ASP A 106 1.31 -1.25 -24.26
C ASP A 106 1.31 -2.76 -23.92
N VAL A 107 0.68 -3.58 -24.78
CA VAL A 107 0.53 -5.02 -24.58
C VAL A 107 1.90 -5.70 -24.50
N GLY A 108 2.10 -6.51 -23.46
CA GLY A 108 3.35 -7.25 -23.23
C GLY A 108 4.38 -6.49 -22.41
N GLN A 109 4.21 -5.18 -22.21
CA GLN A 109 5.09 -4.38 -21.35
C GLN A 109 4.82 -4.64 -19.86
N LYS A 110 5.88 -4.49 -19.06
CA LYS A 110 5.87 -4.66 -17.60
C LYS A 110 6.43 -3.39 -16.96
N LEU A 111 5.92 -3.07 -15.78
CA LEU A 111 6.45 -2.01 -14.93
C LEU A 111 7.23 -2.66 -13.79
N VAL A 112 8.47 -2.23 -13.56
CA VAL A 112 9.32 -2.78 -12.49
C VAL A 112 9.35 -1.86 -11.29
N MET A 113 9.81 -2.37 -10.13
CA MET A 113 9.88 -1.58 -8.91
C MET A 113 10.71 -0.30 -9.04
N GLY A 114 11.73 -0.31 -9.91
CA GLY A 114 12.56 0.87 -10.18
C GLY A 114 11.82 2.03 -10.88
N ASP A 115 10.73 1.76 -11.60
CA ASP A 115 9.96 2.77 -12.33
C ASP A 115 8.93 3.50 -11.44
N LEU A 116 8.77 3.06 -10.19
CA LEU A 116 7.81 3.64 -9.27
C LEU A 116 8.25 5.05 -8.86
N LYS A 117 7.32 6.01 -8.96
CA LYS A 117 7.51 7.40 -8.52
C LYS A 117 7.47 7.44 -6.98
N VAL A 118 8.62 7.20 -6.34
CA VAL A 118 8.76 7.20 -4.88
C VAL A 118 9.73 8.29 -4.42
N HIS A 119 9.51 8.82 -3.21
CA HIS A 119 10.39 9.83 -2.62
C HIS A 119 11.80 9.23 -2.38
N PRO A 120 12.91 9.97 -2.59
CA PRO A 120 14.28 9.45 -2.47
C PRO A 120 14.65 8.89 -1.09
N ALA A 121 13.90 9.28 -0.05
CA ALA A 121 14.07 8.76 1.30
C ALA A 121 13.58 7.30 1.48
N LEU A 122 12.77 6.78 0.55
CA LEU A 122 12.27 5.41 0.60
C LEU A 122 13.29 4.46 -0.01
N LYS A 123 13.83 3.55 0.81
CA LYS A 123 14.70 2.48 0.33
C LYS A 123 13.86 1.25 0.02
N LEU A 124 13.91 0.80 -1.23
CA LEU A 124 13.36 -0.50 -1.63
C LEU A 124 14.15 -1.63 -0.96
N LEU A 125 13.46 -2.54 -0.29
CA LEU A 125 14.08 -3.74 0.28
C LEU A 125 14.21 -4.88 -0.75
N GLN A 126 13.50 -4.78 -1.87
CA GLN A 126 13.40 -5.79 -2.91
C GLN A 126 14.18 -5.35 -4.16
N SER A 127 14.47 -6.31 -5.04
CA SER A 127 15.20 -6.06 -6.29
C SER A 127 14.42 -5.10 -7.18
N ARG A 128 15.09 -4.05 -7.70
CA ARG A 128 14.47 -3.02 -8.56
C ARG A 128 13.92 -3.57 -9.87
N GLU A 129 14.40 -4.72 -10.30
CA GLU A 129 14.04 -5.40 -11.55
C GLU A 129 12.76 -6.24 -11.43
N GLU A 130 12.23 -6.40 -10.21
CA GLU A 130 11.05 -7.21 -9.96
C GLU A 130 9.81 -6.51 -10.52
N ALA A 131 9.00 -7.26 -11.28
CA ALA A 131 7.83 -6.72 -11.94
C ALA A 131 6.68 -6.50 -10.94
N VAL A 132 6.08 -5.32 -11.01
CA VAL A 132 4.95 -4.90 -10.18
C VAL A 132 3.63 -5.24 -10.87
N CYS A 133 3.52 -4.88 -12.15
CA CYS A 133 2.39 -5.20 -13.00
C CYS A 133 2.86 -5.45 -14.44
N LYS A 134 2.01 -6.14 -15.20
CA LYS A 134 2.23 -6.41 -16.62
C LYS A 134 0.91 -6.36 -17.36
N ILE A 135 0.90 -5.82 -18.57
CA ILE A 135 -0.24 -5.92 -19.47
C ILE A 135 -0.10 -7.22 -20.27
N MET A 136 -1.02 -8.16 -20.09
CA MET A 136 -1.03 -9.42 -20.83
C MET A 136 -2.09 -9.36 -21.93
N GLY A 137 -1.69 -9.67 -23.16
CA GLY A 137 -2.65 -9.84 -24.25
C GLY A 137 -3.64 -10.96 -23.95
N GLN A 138 -4.85 -10.86 -24.50
CA GLN A 138 -5.82 -11.94 -24.41
C GLN A 138 -5.24 -13.22 -25.02
N ARG A 139 -5.34 -14.33 -24.28
CA ARG A 139 -5.39 -15.63 -24.93
C ARG A 139 -6.76 -15.73 -25.55
N VAL A 140 -6.81 -15.92 -26.87
CA VAL A 140 -8.03 -16.39 -27.52
C VAL A 140 -8.28 -17.81 -27.04
N SER A 141 -9.07 -17.98 -25.98
CA SER A 141 -9.88 -19.18 -25.80
C SER A 141 -11.21 -18.91 -26.49
N GLU A 142 -11.36 -19.48 -27.70
CA GLU A 142 -12.48 -19.24 -28.60
C GLU A 142 -13.86 -19.56 -27.97
N LEU A 143 -14.79 -18.62 -28.17
CA LEU A 143 -16.22 -18.80 -28.50
C LEU A 143 -16.98 -20.01 -27.90
N GLN A 144 -17.88 -19.73 -26.94
CA GLN A 144 -19.19 -20.39 -26.88
C GLN A 144 -20.34 -19.37 -26.66
N LYS A 145 -20.91 -18.98 -27.81
CA LYS A 145 -22.32 -18.76 -28.16
C LYS A 145 -23.21 -17.93 -27.20
N LYS A 146 -23.44 -16.68 -27.60
CA LYS A 146 -24.78 -16.07 -27.54
C LYS A 146 -25.37 -16.11 -28.95
N SER A 147 -26.65 -16.49 -29.04
CA SER A 147 -27.51 -16.56 -30.24
C SER A 147 -27.71 -17.95 -30.87
N LYS A 148 -28.63 -18.74 -30.32
CA LYS A 148 -29.92 -19.02 -30.99
C LYS A 148 -30.97 -19.39 -29.94
#